data_AF-A0A2K8N5C2-F1
#
_entry.id   AF-A0A2K8N5C2-F1
#
_cell.length_a   1.000
_cell.length_b   1.000
_cell.length_c   1.000
_cell.angle_alpha   90.00
_cell.angle_beta   90.00
_cell.angle_gamma   90.00
#
_symmetry.space_group_name_H-M   'P 1'
#
loop_
_entity.id
_entity.type
_entity.pdbx_description
1 polymer ?
#
loop_
_entity_poly.entity_id
_entity_poly.type
_entity_poly.pdbx_seq_one_letter_code
_entity_poly.pdbx_strand_id
1 'polypeptide(L)'
;MANAPVYRHPPGRRREEIVQIYGKRWDIETFFKASKSYLRLAKELQGRTYDKMFTHTTIVFVRYIILSVTSRNGQDPRTIGGLLYDCCNELDDFRFIKD
;
A
#
# COMPACT_ATOMS: atom_id res chain seq x y z
N MET A 1 3.36 -49.15 22.19
CA MET A 1 2.59 -47.89 22.14
C MET A 1 3.33 -46.94 21.21
N ALA A 2 2.82 -46.75 19.99
CA ALA A 2 3.43 -45.84 19.02
C ALA A 2 3.04 -44.40 19.36
N ASN A 3 4.03 -43.52 19.55
CA ASN A 3 3.81 -42.09 19.74
C ASN A 3 3.10 -41.51 18.51
N ALA A 4 1.98 -40.81 18.74
CA ALA A 4 1.28 -40.09 17.70
C ALA A 4 2.21 -39.08 17.02
N PRO A 5 2.11 -38.88 15.70
CA PRO A 5 2.93 -37.88 15.01
C PRO A 5 2.60 -36.49 15.58
N VAL A 6 3.63 -35.82 16.10
CA VAL A 6 3.55 -34.39 16.45
C VAL A 6 3.20 -33.67 15.15
N TYR A 7 1.98 -33.14 15.06
CA TYR A 7 1.58 -32.26 13.97
C TYR A 7 2.51 -31.04 13.99
N ARG A 8 3.54 -31.06 13.14
CA ARG A 8 4.37 -29.88 12.88
C ARG A 8 3.49 -28.94 12.08
N HIS A 9 2.92 -27.93 12.75
CA HIS A 9 2.22 -26.85 12.06
C HIS A 9 3.12 -26.32 10.93
N PRO A 10 2.57 -26.04 9.73
CA PRO A 10 3.31 -25.31 8.70
C PRO A 10 3.83 -24.02 9.33
N PRO A 11 5.02 -23.53 8.97
CA PRO A 11 5.54 -22.29 9.56
C PRO A 11 4.51 -21.19 9.37
N GLY A 12 3.84 -20.82 10.47
CA GLY A 12 2.97 -19.66 10.48
C GLY A 12 3.84 -18.46 10.12
N ARG A 13 3.35 -17.59 9.22
CA ARG A 13 4.03 -16.32 8.91
C ARG A 13 4.45 -15.65 10.21
N ARG A 14 5.68 -15.14 10.25
CA ARG A 14 6.21 -14.48 11.45
C ARG A 14 5.26 -13.34 11.85
N ARG A 15 5.12 -13.06 13.15
CA ARG A 15 4.15 -12.05 13.63
C ARG A 15 4.38 -10.69 12.96
N GLU A 16 5.63 -10.37 12.70
CA GLU A 16 6.08 -9.15 12.05
C GLU A 16 5.56 -9.05 10.60
N GLU A 17 5.58 -10.15 9.84
CA GLU A 17 5.04 -10.22 8.47
C GLU A 17 3.52 -10.00 8.46
N ILE A 18 2.83 -10.53 9.46
CA ILE A 18 1.39 -10.32 9.62
C ILE A 18 1.11 -8.82 9.81
N VAL A 19 1.81 -8.17 10.75
CA VAL A 19 1.66 -6.74 11.01
C VAL A 19 1.95 -5.90 9.76
N GLN A 20 3.01 -6.22 9.01
CA GLN A 20 3.34 -5.52 7.76
C GLN A 20 2.24 -5.63 6.70
N ILE A 21 1.68 -6.83 6.49
CA ILE A 21 0.59 -7.05 5.52
C ILE A 21 -0.65 -6.21 5.90
N TYR A 22 -1.00 -6.19 7.19
CA TYR A 22 -2.13 -5.38 7.65
C TYR A 22 -1.84 -3.88 7.53
N GLY A 23 -0.61 -3.44 7.78
CA GLY A 23 -0.16 -2.06 7.54
C GLY A 23 -0.39 -1.64 6.09
N LYS A 24 0.11 -2.43 5.12
CA LYS A 24 -0.07 -2.17 3.68
C LYS A 24 -1.54 -2.05 3.28
N ARG A 25 -2.40 -2.93 3.80
CA ARG A 25 -3.84 -2.87 3.51
C ARG A 25 -4.49 -1.60 4.08
N TRP A 26 -4.11 -1.25 5.31
CA TRP A 26 -4.61 -0.05 5.97
C TRP A 26 -4.16 1.23 5.26
N ASP A 27 -2.95 1.27 4.72
CA ASP A 27 -2.44 2.39 3.93
C ASP A 27 -3.31 2.62 2.67
N ILE A 28 -3.70 1.54 1.99
CA ILE A 28 -4.62 1.61 0.83
C ILE A 28 -6.00 2.15 1.26
N GLU A 29 -6.54 1.67 2.39
CA GLU A 29 -7.80 2.17 2.94
C GLU A 29 -7.71 3.67 3.27
N THR A 30 -6.61 4.11 3.88
CA THR A 30 -6.36 5.50 4.24
C THR A 30 -6.19 6.38 2.99
N PHE A 31 -5.50 5.89 1.96
CA PHE A 31 -5.40 6.55 0.65
C PHE A 31 -6.78 6.78 0.03
N PHE A 32 -7.63 5.75 -0.04
CA PHE A 32 -8.95 5.90 -0.63
C PHE A 32 -9.89 6.75 0.24
N LYS A 33 -9.76 6.68 1.57
CA LYS A 33 -10.47 7.58 2.49
C LYS A 33 -10.10 9.04 2.20
N ALA A 34 -8.82 9.35 2.07
CA ALA A 34 -8.36 10.70 1.78
C ALA A 34 -8.82 11.17 0.39
N SER A 35 -8.66 10.31 -0.62
CA SER A 35 -9.04 10.62 -2.00
C SER A 35 -10.54 10.88 -2.15
N LYS A 36 -11.40 10.11 -1.47
CA LYS A 36 -12.86 10.29 -1.52
C LYS A 36 -13.34 11.49 -0.69
N SER A 37 -12.83 11.63 0.54
CA SER A 37 -13.33 12.63 1.49
C SER A 37 -12.76 14.03 1.25
N TYR A 38 -11.46 14.13 0.99
CA TYR A 38 -10.77 15.43 0.89
C TYR A 38 -10.52 15.84 -0.56
N LEU A 39 -10.24 14.88 -1.45
CA LEU A 39 -9.93 15.17 -2.85
C LEU A 39 -11.11 14.91 -3.80
N ARG A 40 -12.31 14.69 -3.24
CA ARG A 40 -13.59 14.65 -3.96
C ARG A 40 -13.66 13.65 -5.13
N LEU A 41 -12.90 12.55 -5.05
CA LEU A 41 -12.84 11.51 -6.11
C LEU A 41 -14.22 11.08 -6.64
N ALA A 42 -15.20 10.90 -5.76
CA ALA A 42 -16.54 10.42 -6.15
C ALA A 42 -17.58 11.53 -6.40
N LYS A 43 -17.32 12.77 -5.95
CA LYS A 43 -18.34 13.83 -5.88
C LYS A 43 -18.11 14.99 -6.85
N GLU A 44 -16.91 15.14 -7.39
CA GLU A 44 -16.55 16.29 -8.24
C GLU A 44 -16.94 16.09 -9.71
N LEU A 45 -16.83 14.87 -10.23
CA LEU A 45 -17.13 14.56 -11.63
C LEU A 45 -18.30 13.57 -11.74
N GLN A 46 -19.37 13.95 -12.43
CA GLN A 46 -20.49 13.07 -12.82
C GLN A 46 -20.51 12.76 -14.33
N GLY A 47 -19.38 12.96 -15.01
CA GLY A 47 -19.24 12.68 -16.44
C GLY A 47 -19.31 11.18 -16.73
N ARG A 48 -20.08 10.79 -17.76
CA ARG A 48 -20.25 9.39 -18.18
C ARG A 48 -19.23 8.92 -19.24
N THR A 49 -18.29 9.77 -19.63
CA THR A 49 -17.25 9.43 -20.61
C THR A 49 -16.03 8.85 -19.89
N TYR A 50 -15.50 7.74 -20.40
CA TYR A 50 -14.34 7.06 -19.83
C TYR A 50 -13.13 7.99 -19.68
N ASP A 51 -12.80 8.77 -20.72
CA ASP A 51 -11.66 9.70 -20.70
C ASP A 51 -11.75 10.73 -19.57
N LYS A 52 -12.97 11.20 -19.27
CA LYS A 52 -13.21 12.14 -18.18
C LYS A 52 -12.97 11.46 -16.83
N MET A 53 -13.49 10.24 -16.65
CA MET A 53 -13.29 9.46 -15.42
C MET A 53 -11.82 9.14 -15.19
N PHE A 54 -11.10 8.73 -16.24
CA PHE A 54 -9.67 8.44 -16.19
C PHE A 54 -8.86 9.69 -15.84
N THR A 55 -9.10 10.80 -16.55
CA THR A 55 -8.40 12.07 -16.32
C THR A 55 -8.64 12.57 -14.90
N HIS A 56 -9.90 12.56 -14.43
CA HIS A 56 -10.24 13.00 -13.08
C HIS A 56 -9.60 12.14 -12.00
N THR A 57 -9.69 10.81 -12.13
CA THR A 57 -9.04 9.88 -11.19
C THR A 57 -7.53 10.12 -11.13
N THR A 58 -6.89 10.28 -12.29
CA THR A 58 -5.45 10.56 -12.39
C THR A 58 -5.09 11.87 -11.68
N ILE A 59 -5.84 12.95 -11.91
CA ILE A 59 -5.60 14.25 -11.26
C ILE A 59 -5.74 14.12 -9.74
N VAL A 60 -6.78 13.44 -9.25
CA VAL A 60 -6.99 13.23 -7.81
C VAL A 60 -5.84 12.44 -7.19
N PHE A 61 -5.37 11.40 -7.86
CA PHE A 61 -4.27 10.57 -7.36
C PHE A 61 -2.94 11.33 -7.36
N VAL A 62 -2.64 12.09 -8.42
CA VAL A 62 -1.45 12.95 -8.47
C VAL A 62 -1.48 14.01 -7.37
N ARG A 63 -2.64 14.64 -7.11
CA ARG A 63 -2.80 15.59 -5.99
C ARG A 63 -2.49 14.94 -4.65
N TYR A 64 -2.99 13.71 -4.41
CA TYR A 64 -2.66 12.97 -3.20
C TYR A 64 -1.15 12.74 -3.08
N ILE A 65 -0.49 12.26 -4.15
CA ILE A 65 0.95 11.97 -4.16
C ILE A 65 1.75 13.22 -3.80
N ILE A 66 1.46 14.36 -4.44
CA ILE A 66 2.16 15.62 -4.18
C ILE A 66 1.99 16.04 -2.71
N LEU A 67 0.76 15.95 -2.18
CA LEU A 67 0.47 16.31 -0.79
C LEU A 67 1.20 15.40 0.20
N SER A 68 1.17 14.09 -0.03
CA SER A 68 1.87 13.11 0.81
C SER A 68 3.38 13.30 0.78
N VAL A 69 3.98 13.54 -0.39
CA VAL A 69 5.42 13.83 -0.50
C VAL A 69 5.78 15.14 0.21
N THR A 70 4.95 16.17 0.07
CA THR A 70 5.17 17.47 0.75
C THR A 70 5.11 17.31 2.26
N SER A 71 4.09 16.60 2.77
CA SER A 71 3.97 16.31 4.21
C SER A 71 5.15 15.47 4.72
N ARG A 72 5.61 14.50 3.92
CA ARG A 72 6.75 13.65 4.27
C ARG A 72 8.03 14.45 4.37
N ASN A 73 8.32 15.32 3.40
CA ASN A 73 9.53 16.14 3.40
C ASN A 73 9.65 17.04 4.65
N GLY A 74 8.53 17.38 5.30
CA GLY A 74 8.53 18.11 6.57
C GLY A 74 8.78 17.25 7.83
N GLN A 75 8.65 15.92 7.74
CA GLN A 75 8.71 15.00 8.89
C GLN A 75 9.85 13.97 8.79
N ASP A 76 10.26 13.60 7.57
CA ASP A 76 11.24 12.56 7.30
C ASP A 76 12.37 13.13 6.42
N PRO A 77 13.63 13.10 6.91
CA PRO A 77 14.78 13.62 6.16
C PRO A 77 15.24 12.69 5.02
N ARG A 78 14.73 11.45 4.94
CA ARG A 78 15.14 10.49 3.91
C ARG A 78 14.77 10.99 2.51
N THR A 79 15.70 10.80 1.57
CA THR A 79 15.49 11.11 0.16
C THR A 79 14.48 10.14 -0.45
N ILE A 80 13.82 10.56 -1.53
CA ILE A 80 12.95 9.66 -2.31
C ILE A 80 13.69 8.42 -2.80
N GLY A 81 14.98 8.55 -3.14
CA GLY A 81 15.82 7.42 -3.54
C GLY A 81 16.04 6.42 -2.41
N GLY A 82 16.23 6.89 -1.17
CA GLY A 82 16.34 6.01 0.00
C GLY A 82 15.06 5.20 0.24
N LEU A 83 13.90 5.85 0.12
CA LEU A 83 12.61 5.16 0.25
C LEU A 83 12.38 4.15 -0.87
N LEU A 84 12.76 4.49 -2.11
CA LEU A 84 12.68 3.56 -3.23
C LEU A 84 13.54 2.32 -2.99
N TYR A 85 14.76 2.52 -2.47
CA TYR A 85 15.66 1.42 -2.11
C TYR A 85 15.07 0.52 -1.01
N ASP A 86 14.51 1.12 0.04
CA ASP A 86 13.82 0.40 1.11
C ASP A 86 12.64 -0.43 0.54
N CYS A 87 11.83 0.16 -0.33
CA CYS A 87 10.74 -0.56 -1.01
C CYS A 87 11.25 -1.71 -1.90
N CYS A 88 12.37 -1.54 -2.60
CA CYS A 88 12.95 -2.61 -3.42
C CYS A 88 13.42 -3.79 -2.56
N ASN A 89 14.03 -3.55 -1.40
CA ASN A 89 14.40 -4.62 -0.47
C ASN A 89 13.17 -5.38 0.03
N GLU A 90 12.07 -4.67 0.28
CA GLU A 90 10.81 -5.29 0.70
C GLU A 90 10.14 -6.13 -0.41
N LEU A 91 10.44 -5.84 -1.69
CA LEU A 91 9.95 -6.64 -2.82
C LEU A 91 10.67 -7.98 -2.96
N ASP A 92 11.94 -8.08 -2.58
CA ASP A 92 12.69 -9.35 -2.60
C ASP A 92 12.07 -10.39 -1.64
N ASP A 93 11.42 -9.97 -0.56
CA ASP A 93 10.70 -10.86 0.37
C ASP A 93 9.50 -11.57 -0.28
N PHE A 94 8.96 -11.09 -1.41
CA PHE A 94 7.86 -11.75 -2.13
C PHE A 94 8.33 -12.81 -3.13
N ARG A 95 9.64 -12.94 -3.40
CA ARG A 95 10.18 -13.92 -4.37
C ARG A 95 10.12 -15.38 -3.91
N PHE A 96 9.63 -15.65 -2.71
CA PHE A 96 9.50 -17.01 -2.17
C PHE A 96 8.25 -17.78 -2.62
N ILE A 97 7.45 -17.24 -3.54
CA ILE A 97 6.47 -18.04 -4.30
C ILE A 97 7.15 -18.46 -5.61
N LYS A 98 8.07 -19.42 -5.52
CA LYS A 98 8.64 -20.09 -6.68
C LYS A 98 8.50 -21.59 -6.46
N ASP A 99 7.48 -22.15 -7.08
CA ASP A 99 7.43 -23.58 -7.40
C ASP A 99 8.56 -23.92 -8.40
#